data_AF-A0A955IEP2-F1
#
_entry.id   AF-A0A955IEP2-F1
#
_cell.length_a   1.000
_cell.length_b   1.000
_cell.length_c   1.000
_cell.angle_alpha   90.00
_cell.angle_beta   90.00
_cell.angle_gamma   90.00
#
_symmetry.space_group_name_H-M   'P 1'
#
loop_
_entity.id
_entity.type
_entity.pdbx_description
1 polymer ?
#
loop_
_entity_poly.entity_id
_entity_poly.type
_entity_poly.pdbx_seq_one_letter_code
_entity_poly.pdbx_strand_id
1 'polypeptide(L)'
;MATALGLAMLIAGMAASCRSPVGLEPAPVAEQLRDAQQNVLTSGQLSRRTVTALGLDGLPPVATESVARELSALCALDRSPDRLVALAEVSYAIAMRSTGQHALDSLTVAALASWTALFANDEGCARMGAQWELARNILNASLSQAIVRLPTLPGLDAVTIDTTLDGSPVRIRYRWDAGSWRSGWFVNFLVADDFRVRGMRARHRQSGVGAPILAERIPDGSGDADPAERFLPTVYQTVPFSAVIDAVEFAPGVAWPPIGFSVRVVDPVRQETTTIAGRAVPVEADFTAALAHTLAGASPLRDAGLGGLRRVEGWQNRMGLYMVEPFDPERIPVIFIHGLISSPVVWRDMVNDLWSDPRIRARYQFWYFLYPTGQPFAISAAALRGAIEQVRAAVDPGRTSTAFDQMVLVGHSMGGLIARRLAMDPGDTLWDAISDVPFEDAVMSAEDRQRAYRYFIEGRVPEVTRIVLIAVPGRGASMADGLAGRFGSRLVRLPQELVEAAGRIFESNPDQVRFSPTGPWPVATGIDSLSPRSSFLKAFADVPIAPEVAVNSIIGRQRGEGPGGSDGVVPFESAHMPDAESELVIPNADHSVPLFPAAATEVRRILYLHAGIGPHAPAPP
;
A
#
# COMPACT_ATOMS: atom_id res chain seq x y z
N MET A 1 -7.85 50.59 68.38
CA MET A 1 -7.20 49.65 67.43
C MET A 1 -8.18 48.91 66.52
N ALA A 2 -9.44 48.66 66.91
CA ALA A 2 -10.40 47.94 66.06
C ALA A 2 -10.92 48.73 64.84
N THR A 3 -10.92 50.07 64.88
CA THR A 3 -11.40 50.93 63.79
C THR A 3 -10.38 51.15 62.67
N ALA A 4 -9.08 51.02 62.96
CA ALA A 4 -8.01 51.16 61.97
C ALA A 4 -7.82 49.90 61.10
N LEU A 5 -8.04 48.71 61.67
CA LEU A 5 -8.00 47.44 60.91
C LEU A 5 -9.18 47.30 59.95
N GLY A 6 -10.38 47.76 60.34
CA GLY A 6 -11.56 47.71 59.49
C GLY A 6 -11.45 48.60 58.25
N LEU A 7 -10.83 49.79 58.40
CA LEU A 7 -10.62 50.72 57.29
C LEU A 7 -9.49 50.22 56.34
N ALA A 8 -8.44 49.60 56.88
CA ALA A 8 -7.37 49.01 56.08
C ALA A 8 -7.85 47.79 55.27
N MET A 9 -8.76 46.96 55.81
CA MET A 9 -9.37 45.85 55.06
C MET A 9 -10.38 46.32 53.99
N LEU A 10 -11.13 47.40 54.23
CA LEU A 10 -12.01 47.98 53.21
C LEU A 10 -11.22 48.61 52.06
N ILE A 11 -10.11 49.29 52.35
CA ILE A 11 -9.24 49.89 51.32
C ILE A 11 -8.48 48.80 50.53
N ALA A 12 -8.05 47.71 51.18
CA ALA A 12 -7.46 46.56 50.49
C ALA A 12 -8.48 45.79 49.62
N GLY A 13 -9.74 45.70 50.04
CA GLY A 13 -10.83 45.13 49.26
C GLY A 13 -11.24 45.99 48.06
N MET A 14 -11.20 47.31 48.19
CA MET A 14 -11.48 48.24 47.07
C MET A 14 -10.31 48.34 46.08
N ALA A 15 -9.06 48.16 46.52
CA ALA A 15 -7.90 48.12 45.63
C ALA A 15 -7.81 46.84 44.77
N ALA A 16 -8.45 45.74 45.19
CA ALA A 16 -8.60 44.54 44.39
C ALA A 16 -9.71 44.63 43.32
N SER A 17 -10.61 45.63 43.44
CA SER A 17 -11.79 45.79 42.58
C SER A 17 -11.58 46.73 41.38
N CYS A 18 -10.35 47.17 41.12
CA CYS A 18 -9.98 47.96 39.94
C CYS A 18 -8.92 47.25 39.08
N ARG A 19 -8.89 45.92 39.06
CA ARG A 19 -8.29 45.24 37.91
C ARG A 19 -9.26 45.40 36.76
N SER A 20 -8.78 46.01 35.66
CA SER A 20 -9.54 46.02 34.41
C SER A 20 -10.03 44.60 34.13
N PRO A 21 -11.32 44.40 33.80
CA PRO A 21 -11.85 43.07 33.43
C PRO A 21 -11.16 42.51 32.18
N VAL A 22 -10.44 43.36 31.46
CA VAL A 22 -9.55 43.02 30.35
C VAL A 22 -8.10 43.14 30.83
N GLY A 23 -7.39 42.02 30.86
CA GLY A 23 -5.96 41.93 31.15
C GLY A 23 -5.24 41.11 30.09
N LEU A 24 -3.96 41.40 29.86
CA LEU A 24 -3.08 40.62 29.01
C LEU A 24 -1.95 40.05 29.86
N GLU A 25 -1.87 38.73 29.95
CA GLU A 25 -0.80 38.04 30.65
C GLU A 25 0.08 37.29 29.64
N PRO A 26 1.42 37.33 29.77
CA PRO A 26 2.29 36.50 28.95
C PRO A 26 1.95 35.02 29.13
N ALA A 27 1.67 34.31 28.03
CA ALA A 27 1.41 32.88 28.03
C ALA A 27 2.38 32.16 27.09
N PRO A 28 2.75 30.89 27.37
CA PRO A 28 3.56 30.09 26.46
C PRO A 28 2.89 29.94 25.08
N VAL A 29 3.64 30.15 24.00
CA VAL A 29 3.12 30.05 22.61
C VAL A 29 2.44 28.69 22.36
N ALA A 30 3.01 27.60 22.87
CA ALA A 30 2.43 26.26 22.72
C ALA A 30 1.05 26.11 23.37
N GLU A 31 0.78 26.83 24.47
CA GLU A 31 -0.53 26.84 25.11
C GLU A 31 -1.53 27.63 24.27
N GLN A 32 -1.14 28.83 23.81
CA GLN A 32 -2.00 29.63 22.93
C GLN A 32 -2.34 28.90 21.62
N LEU A 33 -1.39 28.14 21.05
CA LEU A 33 -1.64 27.33 19.85
C LEU A 33 -2.56 26.14 20.12
N ARG A 34 -2.40 25.43 21.25
CA ARG A 34 -3.34 24.36 21.64
C ARG A 34 -4.76 24.89 21.81
N ASP A 35 -4.88 26.02 22.49
CA ASP A 35 -6.15 26.71 22.67
C ASP A 35 -6.77 27.17 21.36
N ALA A 36 -5.95 27.64 20.41
CA ALA A 36 -6.41 28.05 19.08
C ALA A 36 -6.83 26.87 18.20
N GLN A 37 -6.23 25.69 18.39
CA GLN A 37 -6.55 24.46 17.67
C GLN A 37 -7.69 23.65 18.31
N GLN A 38 -8.13 24.01 19.51
CA GLN A 38 -9.21 23.33 20.21
C GLN A 38 -10.49 23.26 19.38
N ASN A 39 -11.00 22.05 19.19
CA ASN A 39 -12.28 21.76 18.56
C ASN A 39 -12.82 20.39 19.01
N VAL A 40 -14.04 20.07 18.56
CA VAL A 40 -14.76 18.86 18.98
C VAL A 40 -13.99 17.57 18.69
N LEU A 41 -13.21 17.52 17.60
CA LEU A 41 -12.47 16.32 17.19
C LEU A 41 -11.21 16.12 18.04
N THR A 42 -10.61 17.20 18.52
CA THR A 42 -9.34 17.15 19.28
C THR A 42 -9.54 17.05 20.78
N SER A 43 -10.59 17.67 21.33
CA SER A 43 -10.80 17.78 22.79
C SER A 43 -12.22 17.44 23.26
N GLY A 44 -13.15 17.18 22.34
CA GLY A 44 -14.57 17.02 22.66
C GLY A 44 -15.29 18.31 23.05
N GLN A 45 -14.61 19.46 23.01
CA GLN A 45 -15.18 20.79 23.29
C GLN A 45 -15.36 21.59 22.01
N LEU A 46 -16.36 22.48 21.98
CA LEU A 46 -16.60 23.37 20.84
C LEU A 46 -15.41 24.29 20.60
N SER A 47 -15.11 24.57 19.33
CA SER A 47 -14.07 25.52 18.95
C SER A 47 -14.44 26.95 19.37
N ARG A 48 -13.42 27.80 19.58
CA ARG A 48 -13.63 29.23 19.89
C ARG A 48 -14.47 29.93 18.82
N ARG A 49 -14.35 29.50 17.56
CA ARG A 49 -15.12 30.04 16.44
C ARG A 49 -16.60 29.70 16.56
N THR A 50 -16.93 28.43 16.81
CA THR A 50 -18.32 28.01 17.06
C THR A 50 -18.89 28.70 18.29
N VAL A 51 -18.13 28.83 19.37
CA VAL A 51 -18.56 29.60 20.56
C VAL A 51 -18.87 31.07 20.20
N THR A 52 -18.04 31.69 19.37
CA THR A 52 -18.26 33.07 18.89
C THR A 52 -19.51 33.17 18.02
N ALA A 53 -19.68 32.25 17.06
CA ALA A 53 -20.85 32.22 16.17
C ALA A 53 -22.15 32.03 16.94
N LEU A 54 -22.19 31.08 17.90
CA LEU A 54 -23.31 30.89 18.80
C LEU A 54 -23.63 32.16 19.59
N GLY A 55 -22.60 32.84 20.13
CA GLY A 55 -22.77 34.08 20.88
C GLY A 55 -23.33 35.24 20.04
N LEU A 56 -22.92 35.37 18.78
CA LEU A 56 -23.45 36.37 17.84
C LEU A 56 -24.94 36.14 17.54
N ASP A 57 -25.38 34.88 17.54
CA ASP A 57 -26.78 34.49 17.35
C ASP A 57 -27.56 34.40 18.67
N GLY A 58 -26.96 34.74 19.81
CA GLY A 58 -27.61 34.71 21.13
C GLY A 58 -27.82 33.31 21.72
N LEU A 59 -27.16 32.29 21.17
CA LEU A 59 -27.27 30.90 21.59
C LEU A 59 -26.25 30.56 22.69
N PRO A 60 -26.59 29.68 23.65
CA PRO A 60 -25.64 29.26 24.67
C PRO A 60 -24.51 28.43 24.04
N PRO A 61 -23.26 28.54 24.53
CA PRO A 61 -22.08 27.87 23.96
C PRO A 61 -21.99 26.39 24.37
N VAL A 62 -23.07 25.65 24.17
CA VAL A 62 -23.23 24.24 24.56
C VAL A 62 -23.79 23.43 23.39
N ALA A 63 -23.30 22.20 23.23
CA ALA A 63 -23.81 21.30 22.20
C ALA A 63 -25.01 20.51 22.73
N THR A 64 -26.22 21.03 22.52
CA THR A 64 -27.48 20.38 22.88
C THR A 64 -28.43 20.32 21.69
N GLU A 65 -29.35 19.36 21.70
CA GLU A 65 -30.45 19.22 20.73
C GLU A 65 -31.20 20.53 20.44
N SER A 66 -31.46 21.32 21.49
CA SER A 66 -32.15 22.61 21.35
C SER A 66 -31.33 23.61 20.56
N VAL A 67 -30.03 23.71 20.86
CA VAL A 67 -29.10 24.61 20.17
C VAL A 67 -28.93 24.17 18.71
N ALA A 68 -28.80 22.87 18.45
CA ALA A 68 -28.71 22.35 17.08
C ALA A 68 -29.95 22.70 16.24
N ARG A 69 -31.16 22.51 16.82
CA ARG A 69 -32.43 22.82 16.14
C ARG A 69 -32.60 24.30 15.85
N GLU A 70 -32.27 25.15 16.82
CA GLU A 70 -32.36 26.61 16.65
C GLU A 70 -31.34 27.11 15.63
N LEU A 71 -30.11 26.60 15.67
CA LEU A 71 -29.08 26.92 14.69
C LEU A 71 -29.41 26.40 13.29
N SER A 72 -30.04 25.23 13.18
CA SER A 72 -30.59 24.71 11.93
C SER A 72 -31.66 25.64 11.35
N ALA A 73 -32.57 26.14 12.18
CA ALA A 73 -33.57 27.13 11.76
C ALA A 73 -32.93 28.45 11.30
N LEU A 74 -31.85 28.90 11.96
CA LEU A 74 -31.09 30.08 11.52
C LEU A 74 -30.38 29.85 10.19
N CYS A 75 -29.84 28.65 9.95
CA CYS A 75 -29.24 28.28 8.66
C CYS A 75 -30.25 28.29 7.50
N ALA A 76 -31.54 28.01 7.78
CA ALA A 76 -32.61 28.11 6.80
C ALA A 76 -32.91 29.56 6.39
N LEU A 77 -32.60 30.54 7.25
CA LEU A 77 -32.74 31.97 6.96
C LEU A 77 -31.48 32.54 6.29
N ASP A 78 -30.29 32.17 6.79
CA ASP A 78 -29.01 32.61 6.26
C ASP A 78 -27.94 31.53 6.48
N ARG A 79 -27.49 30.95 5.36
CA ARG A 79 -26.55 29.83 5.24
C ARG A 79 -25.07 30.26 5.30
N SER A 80 -24.76 31.23 6.16
CA SER A 80 -23.40 31.72 6.31
C SER A 80 -22.44 30.56 6.69
N PRO A 81 -21.20 30.56 6.18
CA PRO A 81 -20.23 29.50 6.50
C PRO A 81 -20.01 29.33 8.01
N ASP A 82 -20.07 30.40 8.80
CA ASP A 82 -19.87 30.35 10.25
C ASP A 82 -21.00 29.58 10.94
N ARG A 83 -22.26 29.81 10.56
CA ARG A 83 -23.40 29.08 11.11
C ARG A 83 -23.39 27.61 10.71
N LEU A 84 -23.07 27.32 9.44
CA LEU A 84 -23.01 25.94 8.96
C LEU A 84 -21.89 25.14 9.66
N VAL A 85 -20.73 25.76 9.89
CA VAL A 85 -19.63 25.10 10.63
C VAL A 85 -19.98 24.94 12.12
N ALA A 86 -20.64 25.93 12.72
CA ALA A 86 -21.14 25.82 14.09
C ALA A 86 -22.18 24.70 14.23
N LEU A 87 -23.12 24.58 13.27
CA LEU A 87 -24.11 23.51 13.21
C LEU A 87 -23.42 22.16 13.06
N ALA A 88 -22.42 22.08 12.19
CA ALA A 88 -21.66 20.86 12.00
C ALA A 88 -20.95 20.41 13.29
N GLU A 89 -20.27 21.32 13.98
CA GLU A 89 -19.52 21.01 15.20
C GLU A 89 -20.44 20.63 16.36
N VAL A 90 -21.55 21.37 16.54
CA VAL A 90 -22.57 21.07 17.56
C VAL A 90 -23.21 19.71 17.32
N SER A 91 -23.62 19.42 16.08
CA SER A 91 -24.26 18.16 15.72
C SER A 91 -23.30 16.98 15.85
N TYR A 92 -22.02 17.13 15.48
CA TYR A 92 -21.01 16.11 15.73
C TYR A 92 -20.83 15.84 17.23
N ALA A 93 -20.78 16.89 18.05
CA ALA A 93 -20.63 16.76 19.50
C ALA A 93 -21.83 16.04 20.15
N ILE A 94 -23.05 16.24 19.62
CA ILE A 94 -24.26 15.51 20.02
C ILE A 94 -24.13 14.05 19.60
N ALA A 95 -23.77 13.78 18.35
CA ALA A 95 -23.61 12.43 17.83
C ALA A 95 -22.67 11.56 18.67
N MET A 96 -21.54 12.12 19.13
CA MET A 96 -20.55 11.41 19.96
C MET A 96 -21.08 11.00 21.35
N ARG A 97 -22.21 11.59 21.79
CA ARG A 97 -22.88 11.28 23.06
C ARG A 97 -24.18 10.50 22.87
N SER A 98 -24.59 10.28 21.62
CA SER A 98 -25.82 9.60 21.24
C SER A 98 -25.54 8.18 20.72
N THR A 99 -26.59 7.36 20.59
CA THR A 99 -26.52 6.00 20.06
C THR A 99 -27.63 5.74 19.03
N GLY A 100 -27.50 4.64 18.27
CA GLY A 100 -28.52 4.23 17.29
C GLY A 100 -28.80 5.26 16.20
N GLN A 101 -30.07 5.37 15.82
CA GLN A 101 -30.53 6.28 14.76
C GLN A 101 -30.28 7.75 15.10
N HIS A 102 -30.39 8.13 16.37
CA HIS A 102 -30.21 9.52 16.77
C HIS A 102 -28.79 10.03 16.56
N ALA A 103 -27.79 9.17 16.81
CA ALA A 103 -26.40 9.46 16.45
C ALA A 103 -26.20 9.55 14.93
N LEU A 104 -26.86 8.69 14.15
CA LEU A 104 -26.80 8.72 12.68
C LEU A 104 -27.37 10.01 12.10
N ASP A 105 -28.53 10.44 12.59
CA ASP A 105 -29.16 11.69 12.16
C ASP A 105 -28.24 12.88 12.46
N SER A 106 -27.66 12.94 13.67
CA SER A 106 -26.73 14.00 14.07
C SER A 106 -25.43 14.00 13.25
N LEU A 107 -24.87 12.83 12.91
CA LEU A 107 -23.73 12.71 12.00
C LEU A 107 -24.08 13.17 10.59
N THR A 108 -25.32 12.88 10.13
CA THR A 108 -25.80 13.30 8.82
C THR A 108 -25.96 14.83 8.75
N VAL A 109 -26.51 15.46 9.79
CA VAL A 109 -26.50 16.93 9.94
C VAL A 109 -25.07 17.46 9.87
N ALA A 110 -24.15 16.87 10.64
CA ALA A 110 -22.78 17.34 10.72
C ALA A 110 -22.05 17.25 9.37
N ALA A 111 -22.22 16.15 8.64
CA ALA A 111 -21.65 15.95 7.32
C ALA A 111 -22.24 16.93 6.29
N LEU A 112 -23.56 17.07 6.22
CA LEU A 112 -24.22 17.92 5.22
C LEU A 112 -24.00 19.41 5.48
N ALA A 113 -24.00 19.85 6.74
CA ALA A 113 -23.69 21.23 7.09
C ALA A 113 -22.24 21.57 6.73
N SER A 114 -21.29 20.66 7.02
CA SER A 114 -19.89 20.82 6.62
C SER A 114 -19.72 20.87 5.10
N TRP A 115 -20.34 19.95 4.37
CA TRP A 115 -20.29 19.93 2.90
C TRP A 115 -20.85 21.23 2.31
N THR A 116 -21.98 21.70 2.82
CA THR A 116 -22.63 22.93 2.36
C THR A 116 -21.74 24.14 2.61
N ALA A 117 -21.09 24.22 3.78
CA ALA A 117 -20.14 25.29 4.10
C ALA A 117 -18.96 25.34 3.12
N LEU A 118 -18.46 24.16 2.71
CA LEU A 118 -17.29 24.02 1.83
C LEU A 118 -17.62 24.28 0.35
N PHE A 119 -18.77 23.80 -0.13
CA PHE A 119 -19.03 23.65 -1.56
C PHE A 119 -20.25 24.41 -2.09
N ALA A 120 -21.25 24.73 -1.26
CA ALA A 120 -22.48 25.39 -1.72
C ALA A 120 -22.38 26.93 -1.76
N ASN A 121 -21.30 27.48 -1.22
CA ASN A 121 -21.02 28.92 -1.21
C ASN A 121 -19.86 29.25 -2.17
N ASP A 122 -20.05 30.25 -3.04
CA ASP A 122 -19.03 30.69 -4.01
C ASP A 122 -17.73 31.15 -3.33
N GLU A 123 -17.82 31.65 -2.09
CA GLU A 123 -16.68 32.08 -1.27
C GLU A 123 -15.94 30.95 -0.54
N GLY A 124 -16.53 29.74 -0.44
CA GLY A 124 -16.11 28.69 0.51
C GLY A 124 -14.73 28.07 0.29
N CYS A 125 -14.19 28.11 -0.93
CA CYS A 125 -12.83 27.60 -1.22
C CYS A 125 -11.76 28.70 -1.32
N ALA A 126 -12.14 29.97 -1.48
CA ALA A 126 -11.17 31.06 -1.60
C ALA A 126 -10.48 31.41 -0.27
N ARG A 127 -11.05 30.97 0.86
CA ARG A 127 -10.46 31.10 2.20
C ARG A 127 -9.88 29.77 2.67
N MET A 128 -8.68 29.43 2.22
CA MET A 128 -7.85 28.34 2.78
C MET A 128 -7.41 28.67 4.22
N GLY A 129 -8.34 28.66 5.18
CA GLY A 129 -8.06 28.96 6.58
C GLY A 129 -8.63 27.92 7.54
N ALA A 130 -8.41 28.11 8.85
CA ALA A 130 -8.78 27.14 9.89
C ALA A 130 -10.26 26.69 9.89
N GLN A 131 -11.19 27.52 9.39
CA GLN A 131 -12.60 27.14 9.23
C GLN A 131 -12.81 26.06 8.17
N TRP A 132 -12.10 26.17 7.04
CA TRP A 132 -12.16 25.18 5.99
C TRP A 132 -11.61 23.84 6.49
N GLU A 133 -10.48 23.87 7.23
CA GLU A 133 -9.91 22.66 7.84
C GLU A 133 -10.86 22.01 8.85
N LEU A 134 -11.47 22.80 9.74
CA LEU A 134 -12.44 22.28 10.71
C LEU A 134 -13.64 21.65 10.02
N ALA A 135 -14.25 22.36 9.04
CA ALA A 135 -15.38 21.85 8.28
C ALA A 135 -15.04 20.55 7.55
N ARG A 136 -13.89 20.49 6.86
CA ARG A 136 -13.42 19.28 6.18
C ARG A 136 -13.19 18.13 7.16
N ASN A 137 -12.54 18.39 8.29
CA ASN A 137 -12.25 17.35 9.27
C ASN A 137 -13.55 16.83 9.91
N ILE A 138 -14.53 17.70 10.19
CA ILE A 138 -15.86 17.27 10.68
C ILE A 138 -16.60 16.48 9.60
N LEU A 139 -16.56 16.92 8.33
CA LEU A 139 -17.14 16.17 7.21
C LEU A 139 -16.58 14.74 7.15
N ASN A 140 -15.26 14.60 7.10
CA ASN A 140 -14.59 13.31 6.99
C ASN A 140 -14.88 12.41 8.21
N ALA A 141 -14.81 12.97 9.43
CA ALA A 141 -15.09 12.24 10.65
C ALA A 141 -16.57 11.80 10.74
N SER A 142 -17.49 12.69 10.37
CA SER A 142 -18.93 12.40 10.39
C SER A 142 -19.30 11.29 9.43
N LEU A 143 -18.76 11.36 8.21
CA LEU A 143 -19.00 10.35 7.18
C LEU A 143 -18.38 9.00 7.56
N SER A 144 -17.19 9.01 8.16
CA SER A 144 -16.55 7.78 8.67
C SER A 144 -17.42 7.09 9.72
N GLN A 145 -17.92 7.85 10.70
CA GLN A 145 -18.77 7.30 11.75
C GLN A 145 -20.17 6.87 11.25
N ALA A 146 -20.67 7.49 10.17
CA ALA A 146 -21.94 7.13 9.56
C ALA A 146 -21.85 5.88 8.68
N ILE A 147 -20.77 5.72 7.90
CA ILE A 147 -20.68 4.66 6.88
C ILE A 147 -20.62 3.25 7.45
N VAL A 148 -19.99 3.07 8.63
CA VAL A 148 -19.88 1.77 9.35
C VAL A 148 -21.24 1.28 9.86
N ARG A 149 -22.21 2.19 9.99
CA ARG A 149 -23.54 1.91 10.52
C ARG A 149 -24.60 1.71 9.45
N LEU A 150 -24.20 1.79 8.18
CA LEU A 150 -25.05 1.38 7.07
C LEU A 150 -25.08 -0.15 7.00
N PRO A 151 -26.14 -0.75 6.46
CA PRO A 151 -26.13 -2.17 6.16
C PRO A 151 -24.85 -2.51 5.39
N THR A 152 -24.20 -3.62 5.70
CA THR A 152 -23.21 -4.22 4.80
C THR A 152 -23.94 -4.48 3.49
N LEU A 153 -23.81 -3.57 2.53
CA LEU A 153 -24.51 -3.65 1.25
C LEU A 153 -23.62 -4.46 0.30
N PRO A 154 -23.88 -5.77 0.10
CA PRO A 154 -23.27 -6.48 -1.02
C PRO A 154 -23.77 -5.82 -2.31
N GLY A 155 -22.84 -5.32 -3.14
CA GLY A 155 -23.15 -4.69 -4.43
C GLY A 155 -23.68 -3.25 -4.29
N LEU A 156 -22.77 -2.26 -4.32
CA LEU A 156 -23.08 -0.83 -4.31
C LEU A 156 -23.50 -0.27 -5.69
N ASP A 157 -24.12 -1.09 -6.53
CA ASP A 157 -24.60 -0.69 -7.85
C ASP A 157 -25.94 0.07 -7.68
N ALA A 158 -25.85 1.27 -7.12
CA ALA A 158 -26.94 2.21 -6.81
C ALA A 158 -27.92 1.78 -5.71
N VAL A 159 -27.52 1.90 -4.44
CA VAL A 159 -28.42 1.72 -3.28
C VAL A 159 -29.01 3.06 -2.85
N THR A 160 -30.31 3.07 -2.56
CA THR A 160 -31.01 4.22 -1.99
C THR A 160 -31.48 3.90 -0.57
N ILE A 161 -31.16 4.78 0.39
CA ILE A 161 -31.59 4.66 1.79
C ILE A 161 -32.30 5.96 2.18
N ASP A 162 -33.44 5.85 2.85
CA ASP A 162 -34.12 6.99 3.46
C ASP A 162 -33.67 7.15 4.92
N THR A 163 -33.36 8.39 5.31
CA THR A 163 -33.01 8.78 6.68
C THR A 163 -33.77 10.06 7.07
N THR A 164 -33.57 10.56 8.28
CA THR A 164 -34.16 11.81 8.74
C THR A 164 -33.10 12.86 9.07
N LEU A 165 -33.35 14.10 8.64
CA LEU A 165 -32.57 15.28 8.96
C LEU A 165 -33.49 16.30 9.61
N ASP A 166 -33.27 16.60 10.89
CA ASP A 166 -34.18 17.44 11.70
C ASP A 166 -35.65 16.95 11.65
N GLY A 167 -35.86 15.64 11.56
CA GLY A 167 -37.17 15.01 11.43
C GLY A 167 -37.77 15.04 10.01
N SER A 168 -37.10 15.64 9.03
CA SER A 168 -37.50 15.64 7.62
C SER A 168 -36.87 14.46 6.87
N PRO A 169 -37.60 13.78 5.96
CA PRO A 169 -37.04 12.66 5.20
C PRO A 169 -35.96 13.16 4.22
N VAL A 170 -34.83 12.45 4.17
CA VAL A 170 -33.70 12.70 3.29
C VAL A 170 -33.30 11.42 2.59
N ARG A 171 -33.09 11.50 1.27
CA ARG A 171 -32.68 10.37 0.44
C ARG A 171 -31.17 10.32 0.24
N ILE A 172 -30.54 9.19 0.54
CA ILE A 172 -29.12 8.94 0.27
C ILE A 172 -28.98 8.03 -0.95
N ARG A 173 -28.13 8.40 -1.92
CA ARG A 173 -27.80 7.53 -3.06
C ARG A 173 -26.32 7.14 -3.03
N TYR A 174 -26.02 5.86 -2.91
CA TYR A 174 -24.66 5.34 -2.99
C TYR A 174 -24.28 5.01 -4.44
N ARG A 175 -23.05 5.32 -4.84
CA ARG A 175 -22.51 4.98 -6.16
C ARG A 175 -21.10 4.42 -6.02
N TRP A 176 -20.84 3.35 -6.76
CA TRP A 176 -19.52 2.77 -6.88
C TRP A 176 -18.74 3.42 -8.04
N ASP A 177 -17.56 3.97 -7.75
CA ASP A 177 -16.69 4.68 -8.71
C ASP A 177 -15.21 4.30 -8.47
N ALA A 178 -14.94 2.99 -8.42
CA ALA A 178 -13.63 2.44 -8.09
C ALA A 178 -12.92 1.77 -9.29
N GLY A 179 -13.21 2.24 -10.51
CA GLY A 179 -12.56 1.75 -11.74
C GLY A 179 -12.76 0.25 -11.97
N SER A 180 -11.65 -0.49 -12.08
CA SER A 180 -11.68 -1.94 -12.35
C SER A 180 -12.06 -2.80 -11.14
N TRP A 181 -12.16 -2.22 -9.94
CA TRP A 181 -12.66 -2.93 -8.78
C TRP A 181 -14.17 -3.12 -8.90
N ARG A 182 -14.65 -4.35 -8.69
CA ARG A 182 -16.09 -4.63 -8.66
C ARG A 182 -16.64 -4.51 -7.24
N SER A 183 -17.76 -3.82 -7.05
CA SER A 183 -18.39 -3.65 -5.73
C SER A 183 -18.69 -4.99 -5.06
N GLY A 184 -19.13 -5.99 -5.83
CA GLY A 184 -19.47 -7.34 -5.35
C GLY A 184 -18.30 -8.18 -4.81
N TRP A 185 -17.04 -7.76 -5.02
CA TRP A 185 -15.88 -8.47 -4.47
C TRP A 185 -15.61 -8.20 -2.99
N PHE A 186 -16.28 -7.20 -2.40
CA PHE A 186 -16.02 -6.77 -1.03
C PHE A 186 -17.13 -7.22 -0.10
N VAL A 187 -16.73 -7.81 1.03
CA VAL A 187 -17.66 -8.39 2.00
C VAL A 187 -17.93 -7.45 3.18
N ASN A 188 -16.96 -6.61 3.54
CA ASN A 188 -17.05 -5.68 4.66
C ASN A 188 -16.35 -4.35 4.32
N PHE A 189 -16.84 -3.28 4.93
CA PHE A 189 -16.23 -1.95 4.90
C PHE A 189 -15.93 -1.50 6.32
N LEU A 190 -14.70 -1.06 6.55
CA LEU A 190 -14.19 -0.60 7.84
C LEU A 190 -13.70 0.84 7.69
N VAL A 191 -13.59 1.59 8.78
CA VAL A 191 -13.01 2.94 8.76
C VAL A 191 -11.53 2.87 9.09
N ALA A 192 -10.68 3.49 8.28
CA ALA A 192 -9.24 3.46 8.48
C ALA A 192 -8.81 4.12 9.81
N ASP A 193 -9.54 5.15 10.25
CA ASP A 193 -9.26 5.90 11.47
C ASP A 193 -9.56 5.14 12.77
N ASP A 194 -10.29 4.02 12.70
CA ASP A 194 -10.52 3.13 13.86
C ASP A 194 -9.28 2.26 14.18
N PHE A 195 -8.28 2.24 13.29
CA PHE A 195 -7.09 1.41 13.42
C PHE A 195 -5.85 2.20 13.82
N ARG A 196 -5.10 1.65 14.78
CA ARG A 196 -3.73 2.07 15.09
C ARG A 196 -2.74 1.16 14.38
N VAL A 197 -2.06 1.70 13.36
CA VAL A 197 -0.99 0.99 12.64
C VAL A 197 0.23 0.75 13.55
N ARG A 198 0.77 -0.47 13.51
CA ARG A 198 2.02 -0.89 14.17
C ARG A 198 2.84 -1.78 13.23
N GLY A 199 4.16 -1.84 13.42
CA GLY A 199 5.05 -2.71 12.64
C GLY A 199 5.37 -2.24 11.22
N MET A 200 4.91 -1.03 10.86
CA MET A 200 5.26 -0.32 9.63
C MET A 200 6.10 0.91 10.01
N ARG A 201 7.08 1.28 9.19
CA ARG A 201 7.97 2.40 9.47
C ARG A 201 7.27 3.77 9.41
N ALA A 202 6.33 3.92 8.48
CA ALA A 202 5.61 5.17 8.25
C ALA A 202 4.12 4.90 8.02
N ARG A 203 3.27 5.85 8.39
CA ARG A 203 1.85 5.87 8.03
C ARG A 203 1.64 6.94 6.98
N HIS A 204 1.35 6.52 5.76
CA HIS A 204 1.13 7.38 4.61
C HIS A 204 -0.35 7.62 4.41
N ARG A 205 -0.73 8.87 4.58
CA ARG A 205 -2.09 9.38 4.36
C ARG A 205 -2.05 10.50 3.34
N GLN A 206 -3.11 10.61 2.58
CA GLN A 206 -3.39 11.76 1.74
C GLN A 206 -4.52 12.55 2.38
N SER A 207 -4.26 13.82 2.69
CA SER A 207 -5.28 14.71 3.22
C SER A 207 -6.18 15.21 2.09
N GLY A 208 -7.49 15.09 2.30
CA GLY A 208 -8.47 15.46 1.29
C GLY A 208 -9.90 15.44 1.83
N VAL A 209 -10.86 15.31 0.93
CA VAL A 209 -12.29 15.21 1.25
C VAL A 209 -12.71 13.75 1.17
N GLY A 210 -13.50 13.31 2.14
CA GLY A 210 -14.06 11.96 2.20
C GLY A 210 -13.68 11.18 3.46
N ALA A 211 -14.39 10.07 3.68
CA ALA A 211 -14.09 9.12 4.73
C ALA A 211 -13.13 8.05 4.19
N PRO A 212 -11.92 7.89 4.76
CA PRO A 212 -11.01 6.83 4.36
C PRO A 212 -11.54 5.49 4.88
N ILE A 213 -11.94 4.62 3.95
CA ILE A 213 -12.50 3.31 4.25
C ILE A 213 -11.60 2.19 3.74
N LEU A 214 -11.68 1.05 4.41
CA LEU A 214 -10.97 -0.18 4.09
C LEU A 214 -12.01 -1.19 3.64
N ALA A 215 -11.91 -1.69 2.41
CA ALA A 215 -12.81 -2.72 1.92
C ALA A 215 -12.13 -4.09 1.96
N GLU A 216 -12.74 -5.04 2.66
CA GLU A 216 -12.24 -6.39 2.80
C GLU A 216 -12.71 -7.26 1.64
N ARG A 217 -11.78 -7.90 0.96
CA ARG A 217 -12.02 -8.93 -0.05
C ARG A 217 -11.62 -10.28 0.51
N ILE A 218 -12.61 -11.18 0.60
CA ILE A 218 -12.40 -12.59 0.91
C ILE A 218 -12.66 -13.36 -0.38
N PRO A 219 -11.63 -13.94 -1.00
CA PRO A 219 -11.82 -14.75 -2.21
C PRO A 219 -12.76 -15.93 -1.90
N ASP A 220 -13.87 -16.03 -2.62
CA ASP A 220 -14.86 -17.09 -2.46
C ASP A 220 -14.47 -18.40 -3.17
N GLY A 221 -13.37 -18.40 -3.91
CA GLY A 221 -12.87 -19.55 -4.67
C GLY A 221 -13.70 -19.88 -5.92
N SER A 222 -14.73 -19.08 -6.23
CA SER A 222 -15.59 -19.25 -7.41
C SER A 222 -15.02 -18.52 -8.62
N GLY A 223 -13.88 -19.00 -9.11
CA GLY A 223 -13.11 -18.36 -10.20
C GLY A 223 -13.75 -18.44 -11.59
N ASP A 224 -15.05 -18.14 -11.77
CA ASP A 224 -15.79 -18.58 -12.96
C ASP A 224 -16.37 -17.46 -13.86
N ALA A 225 -15.79 -16.25 -13.88
CA ALA A 225 -16.18 -15.25 -14.90
C ALA A 225 -15.01 -14.57 -15.65
N ASP A 226 -13.92 -14.23 -14.97
CA ASP A 226 -12.81 -13.47 -15.54
C ASP A 226 -11.46 -14.18 -15.36
N PRO A 227 -10.80 -14.62 -16.45
CA PRO A 227 -9.48 -15.26 -16.40
C PRO A 227 -8.40 -14.43 -15.69
N ALA A 228 -8.54 -13.11 -15.61
CA ALA A 228 -7.60 -12.23 -14.91
C ALA A 228 -7.68 -12.39 -13.37
N GLU A 229 -8.84 -12.79 -12.84
CA GLU A 229 -9.07 -12.90 -11.39
C GLU A 229 -8.23 -14.00 -10.74
N ARG A 230 -7.79 -15.01 -11.51
CA ARG A 230 -6.89 -16.08 -11.03
C ARG A 230 -5.52 -15.57 -10.57
N PHE A 231 -5.15 -14.36 -11.00
CA PHE A 231 -3.90 -13.69 -10.62
C PHE A 231 -4.11 -12.65 -9.52
N LEU A 232 -5.33 -12.46 -9.02
CA LEU A 232 -5.54 -11.70 -7.79
C LEU A 232 -5.17 -12.57 -6.57
N PRO A 233 -4.85 -11.98 -5.41
CA PRO A 233 -4.54 -12.75 -4.22
C PRO A 233 -5.71 -13.66 -3.86
N THR A 234 -5.41 -14.94 -3.63
CA THR A 234 -6.34 -15.96 -3.12
C THR A 234 -6.42 -15.97 -1.59
N VAL A 235 -5.77 -15.01 -0.96
CA VAL A 235 -5.81 -14.76 0.47
C VAL A 235 -6.64 -13.52 0.77
N TYR A 236 -6.98 -13.36 2.05
CA TYR A 236 -7.56 -12.14 2.59
C TYR A 236 -6.80 -10.89 2.10
N GLN A 237 -7.53 -9.93 1.55
CA GLN A 237 -7.00 -8.67 1.03
C GLN A 237 -7.86 -7.50 1.52
N THR A 238 -7.22 -6.37 1.83
CA THR A 238 -7.88 -5.10 2.13
C THR A 238 -7.45 -4.05 1.14
N VAL A 239 -8.40 -3.33 0.55
CA VAL A 239 -8.17 -2.27 -0.44
C VAL A 239 -8.57 -0.92 0.15
N PRO A 240 -7.75 0.15 0.01
CA PRO A 240 -8.14 1.48 0.46
C PRO A 240 -9.13 2.11 -0.53
N PHE A 241 -10.22 2.65 -0.02
CA PHE A 241 -11.15 3.50 -0.76
C PHE A 241 -11.45 4.77 0.03
N SER A 242 -12.16 5.71 -0.60
CA SER A 242 -12.72 6.87 0.09
C SER A 242 -14.19 7.01 -0.25
N ALA A 243 -15.01 7.24 0.75
CA ALA A 243 -16.40 7.64 0.53
C ALA A 243 -16.50 9.16 0.52
N VAL A 244 -17.13 9.72 -0.51
CA VAL A 244 -17.18 11.17 -0.75
C VAL A 244 -18.63 11.58 -1.01
N ILE A 245 -19.12 12.61 -0.30
CA ILE A 245 -20.38 13.26 -0.68
C ILE A 245 -20.12 14.11 -1.92
N ASP A 246 -20.65 13.68 -3.07
CA ASP A 246 -20.38 14.34 -4.36
C ASP A 246 -21.45 15.36 -4.75
N ALA A 247 -22.69 15.20 -4.25
CA ALA A 247 -23.76 16.16 -4.44
C ALA A 247 -24.74 16.19 -3.25
N VAL A 248 -25.30 17.37 -2.98
CA VAL A 248 -26.38 17.61 -2.02
C VAL A 248 -27.54 18.30 -2.73
N GLU A 249 -28.76 17.81 -2.52
CA GLU A 249 -29.99 18.27 -3.14
C GLU A 249 -30.83 19.07 -2.17
N PHE A 250 -31.32 20.22 -2.62
CA PHE A 250 -32.20 21.12 -1.87
C PHE A 250 -33.54 21.26 -2.59
N ALA A 251 -34.63 21.41 -1.82
CA ALA A 251 -35.92 21.75 -2.41
C ALA A 251 -35.90 23.18 -2.99
N PRO A 252 -36.66 23.47 -4.06
CA PRO A 252 -36.74 24.82 -4.62
C PRO A 252 -37.13 25.86 -3.56
N GLY A 253 -36.33 26.92 -3.42
CA GLY A 253 -36.58 27.99 -2.44
C GLY A 253 -36.23 27.65 -0.99
N VAL A 254 -35.69 26.45 -0.71
CA VAL A 254 -35.26 26.04 0.64
C VAL A 254 -33.74 26.11 0.73
N ALA A 255 -33.23 26.96 1.62
CA ALA A 255 -31.79 27.07 1.87
C ALA A 255 -31.24 25.95 2.76
N TRP A 256 -32.08 25.46 3.68
CA TRP A 256 -31.81 24.35 4.60
C TRP A 256 -33.16 23.84 5.15
N PRO A 257 -33.34 22.54 5.42
CA PRO A 257 -32.40 21.42 5.22
C PRO A 257 -32.37 20.85 3.79
N PRO A 258 -31.31 20.12 3.41
CA PRO A 258 -31.28 19.26 2.23
C PRO A 258 -32.40 18.20 2.22
N ILE A 259 -32.82 17.79 1.02
CA ILE A 259 -33.80 16.70 0.79
C ILE A 259 -33.15 15.40 0.29
N GLY A 260 -31.87 15.45 -0.11
CA GLY A 260 -31.13 14.29 -0.55
C GLY A 260 -29.65 14.56 -0.74
N PHE A 261 -28.85 13.51 -0.87
CA PHE A 261 -27.44 13.61 -1.24
C PHE A 261 -26.95 12.29 -1.85
N SER A 262 -25.81 12.34 -2.53
CA SER A 262 -25.13 11.15 -3.03
C SER A 262 -23.75 10.96 -2.42
N VAL A 263 -23.38 9.69 -2.22
CA VAL A 263 -22.08 9.26 -1.72
C VAL A 263 -21.43 8.39 -2.79
N ARG A 264 -20.27 8.80 -3.30
CA ARG A 264 -19.44 7.99 -4.19
C ARG A 264 -18.34 7.28 -3.40
N VAL A 265 -18.13 6.00 -3.67
CA VAL A 265 -16.94 5.26 -3.22
C VAL A 265 -15.90 5.31 -4.33
N VAL A 266 -14.79 5.99 -4.08
CA VAL A 266 -13.71 6.23 -5.07
C VAL A 266 -12.44 5.46 -4.71
N ASP A 267 -11.67 5.07 -5.73
CA ASP A 267 -10.34 4.48 -5.60
C ASP A 267 -9.24 5.57 -5.56
N PRO A 268 -8.69 5.90 -4.38
CA PRO A 268 -7.66 6.93 -4.25
C PRO A 268 -6.29 6.50 -4.79
N VAL A 269 -6.09 5.21 -5.12
CA VAL A 269 -4.86 4.74 -5.78
C VAL A 269 -4.85 5.18 -7.24
N ARG A 270 -6.02 5.22 -7.88
CA ARG A 270 -6.21 5.64 -9.27
C ARG A 270 -6.60 7.11 -9.43
N GLN A 271 -7.34 7.65 -8.47
CA GLN A 271 -7.88 9.01 -8.51
C GLN A 271 -7.47 9.79 -7.27
N GLU A 272 -6.39 10.58 -7.37
CA GLU A 272 -5.94 11.42 -6.26
C GLU A 272 -6.88 12.60 -5.98
N THR A 273 -7.57 13.06 -7.02
CA THR A 273 -8.53 14.16 -6.96
C THR A 273 -9.87 13.73 -7.51
N THR A 274 -10.95 14.29 -6.96
CA THR A 274 -12.31 14.14 -7.47
C THR A 274 -12.94 15.52 -7.68
N THR A 275 -13.95 15.59 -8.53
CA THR A 275 -14.69 16.83 -8.76
C THR A 275 -15.92 16.88 -7.86
N ILE A 276 -16.04 17.92 -7.04
CA ILE A 276 -17.21 18.23 -6.20
C ILE A 276 -17.65 19.65 -6.50
N ALA A 277 -18.94 19.84 -6.82
CA ALA A 277 -19.50 21.15 -7.18
C ALA A 277 -18.65 21.93 -8.23
N GLY A 278 -18.15 21.21 -9.25
CA GLY A 278 -17.32 21.78 -10.32
C GLY A 278 -15.88 22.10 -9.94
N ARG A 279 -15.43 21.77 -8.72
CA ARG A 279 -14.07 22.01 -8.22
C ARG A 279 -13.30 20.70 -8.06
N ALA A 280 -12.05 20.65 -8.52
CA ALA A 280 -11.15 19.52 -8.25
C ALA A 280 -10.62 19.62 -6.83
N VAL A 281 -10.82 18.57 -6.02
CA VAL A 281 -10.35 18.48 -4.64
C VAL A 281 -9.61 17.16 -4.40
N PRO A 282 -8.55 17.15 -3.57
CA PRO A 282 -7.90 15.91 -3.18
C PRO A 282 -8.87 14.99 -2.44
N VAL A 283 -8.74 13.68 -2.66
CA VAL A 283 -9.50 12.64 -1.95
C VAL A 283 -8.75 12.25 -0.68
N GLU A 284 -9.46 12.13 0.45
CA GLU A 284 -8.88 11.63 1.70
C GLU A 284 -8.60 10.13 1.58
N ALA A 285 -7.39 9.68 1.95
CA ALA A 285 -7.04 8.26 1.89
C ALA A 285 -5.99 7.85 2.92
N ASP A 286 -6.04 6.59 3.35
CA ASP A 286 -5.01 5.95 4.18
C ASP A 286 -4.53 4.65 3.55
N PHE A 287 -3.42 4.75 2.80
CA PHE A 287 -2.85 3.62 2.07
C PHE A 287 -2.18 2.62 3.01
N THR A 288 -1.55 3.11 4.08
CA THR A 288 -0.86 2.25 5.04
C THR A 288 -1.84 1.40 5.84
N ALA A 289 -3.00 1.95 6.24
CA ALA A 289 -3.99 1.20 7.01
C ALA A 289 -4.47 -0.03 6.24
N ALA A 290 -4.79 0.08 4.95
CA ALA A 290 -5.20 -1.05 4.12
C ALA A 290 -4.10 -2.12 3.98
N LEU A 291 -2.86 -1.70 3.69
CA LEU A 291 -1.73 -2.63 3.59
C LEU A 291 -1.45 -3.32 4.94
N ALA A 292 -1.43 -2.57 6.04
CA ALA A 292 -1.22 -3.12 7.37
C ALA A 292 -2.34 -4.09 7.79
N HIS A 293 -3.59 -3.77 7.44
CA HIS A 293 -4.74 -4.62 7.72
C HIS A 293 -4.67 -5.94 6.93
N THR A 294 -4.33 -5.87 5.63
CA THR A 294 -4.04 -7.04 4.80
C THR A 294 -2.97 -7.93 5.43
N LEU A 295 -1.83 -7.34 5.80
CA LEU A 295 -0.71 -8.08 6.40
C LEU A 295 -1.01 -8.61 7.80
N ALA A 296 -1.96 -8.02 8.53
CA ALA A 296 -2.43 -8.51 9.82
C ALA A 296 -3.39 -9.70 9.69
N GLY A 297 -4.33 -9.64 8.74
CA GLY A 297 -5.28 -10.71 8.46
C GLY A 297 -4.68 -11.89 7.69
N ALA A 298 -3.63 -11.66 6.90
CA ALA A 298 -2.98 -12.69 6.08
C ALA A 298 -1.96 -13.55 6.87
N SER A 299 -2.41 -14.24 7.94
CA SER A 299 -1.58 -15.21 8.69
C SER A 299 -0.80 -16.18 7.77
N PRO A 300 -1.39 -16.71 6.67
CA PRO A 300 -0.65 -17.58 5.77
C PRO A 300 0.58 -16.92 5.13
N LEU A 301 0.57 -15.62 4.81
CA LEU A 301 1.74 -14.94 4.21
C LEU A 301 2.89 -14.77 5.21
N ARG A 302 2.59 -14.68 6.51
CA ARG A 302 3.59 -14.67 7.60
C ARG A 302 4.17 -16.06 7.80
N ASP A 303 3.31 -17.08 7.75
CA ASP A 303 3.71 -18.48 7.90
C ASP A 303 4.42 -19.03 6.66
N ALA A 304 4.34 -18.36 5.50
CA ALA A 304 4.97 -18.77 4.25
C ALA A 304 6.50 -18.89 4.31
N GLY A 305 7.19 -18.03 5.08
CA GLY A 305 8.65 -18.06 5.16
C GLY A 305 9.18 -19.38 5.76
N LEU A 306 8.71 -19.74 6.95
CA LEU A 306 9.09 -20.98 7.65
C LEU A 306 8.27 -22.21 7.20
N GLY A 307 6.99 -22.01 6.85
CA GLY A 307 6.06 -23.05 6.41
C GLY A 307 6.30 -23.52 4.98
N GLY A 308 6.72 -22.62 4.09
CA GLY A 308 7.14 -22.92 2.70
C GLY A 308 8.33 -23.88 2.63
N LEU A 309 9.16 -23.86 3.66
CA LEU A 309 10.31 -24.75 3.81
C LEU A 309 9.95 -26.14 4.35
N ARG A 310 8.84 -26.30 5.10
CA ARG A 310 8.47 -27.59 5.74
C ARG A 310 7.47 -28.42 4.95
N ARG A 311 6.70 -27.83 4.03
CA ARG A 311 5.67 -28.51 3.22
C ARG A 311 5.65 -28.01 1.77
N VAL A 312 6.71 -28.25 1.01
CA VAL A 312 6.82 -27.82 -0.40
C VAL A 312 5.57 -28.17 -1.20
N GLU A 313 5.04 -29.40 -1.10
CA GLU A 313 3.81 -29.85 -1.78
C GLU A 313 2.55 -29.03 -1.45
N GLY A 314 2.38 -28.55 -0.22
CA GLY A 314 1.25 -27.71 0.17
C GLY A 314 1.35 -26.24 -0.31
N TRP A 315 2.56 -25.82 -0.67
CA TRP A 315 2.85 -24.47 -1.18
C TRP A 315 3.00 -24.41 -2.70
N GLN A 316 3.24 -25.55 -3.38
CA GLN A 316 3.18 -25.64 -4.85
C GLN A 316 1.84 -25.12 -5.37
N ASN A 317 0.73 -25.45 -4.69
CA ASN A 317 -0.62 -24.98 -5.04
C ASN A 317 -0.86 -23.47 -4.80
N ARG A 318 0.13 -22.76 -4.23
CA ARG A 318 0.12 -21.31 -3.99
C ARG A 318 1.28 -20.61 -4.68
N MET A 319 2.09 -21.33 -5.44
CA MET A 319 3.11 -20.74 -6.27
C MET A 319 2.44 -19.95 -7.38
N GLY A 320 2.89 -18.72 -7.62
CA GLY A 320 2.27 -17.91 -8.65
C GLY A 320 2.70 -16.45 -8.63
N LEU A 321 2.23 -15.75 -9.67
CA LEU A 321 2.35 -14.32 -9.83
C LEU A 321 1.02 -13.67 -9.43
N TYR A 322 1.07 -12.74 -8.47
CA TYR A 322 -0.11 -12.11 -7.89
C TYR A 322 -0.11 -10.61 -8.12
N MET A 323 -1.16 -10.10 -8.77
CA MET A 323 -1.44 -8.68 -8.96
C MET A 323 -2.25 -8.17 -7.77
N VAL A 324 -1.76 -7.19 -7.02
CA VAL A 324 -2.52 -6.66 -5.86
C VAL A 324 -3.67 -5.73 -6.24
N GLU A 325 -3.73 -5.36 -7.51
CA GLU A 325 -4.82 -4.60 -8.12
C GLU A 325 -5.23 -5.30 -9.42
N PRO A 326 -6.47 -5.15 -9.90
CA PRO A 326 -6.85 -5.58 -11.24
C PRO A 326 -5.94 -4.97 -12.29
N PHE A 327 -5.60 -5.75 -13.33
CA PHE A 327 -4.71 -5.34 -14.40
C PHE A 327 -5.09 -3.98 -15.00
N ASP A 328 -4.08 -3.17 -15.26
CA ASP A 328 -4.21 -1.85 -15.86
C ASP A 328 -3.24 -1.76 -17.06
N PRO A 329 -3.75 -1.66 -18.30
CA PRO A 329 -2.91 -1.73 -19.49
C PRO A 329 -1.96 -0.53 -19.66
N GLU A 330 -2.18 0.55 -18.91
CA GLU A 330 -1.38 1.79 -18.98
C GLU A 330 -0.30 1.87 -17.88
N ARG A 331 -0.27 0.91 -16.94
CA ARG A 331 0.69 0.90 -15.83
C ARG A 331 1.71 -0.22 -15.98
N ILE A 332 2.98 0.14 -15.79
CA ILE A 332 4.13 -0.75 -15.93
C ILE A 332 4.12 -1.75 -14.77
N PRO A 333 4.17 -3.07 -15.02
CA PRO A 333 4.30 -4.06 -13.96
C PRO A 333 5.68 -3.98 -13.28
N VAL A 334 5.67 -3.92 -11.94
CA VAL A 334 6.86 -4.11 -11.11
C VAL A 334 6.69 -5.40 -10.31
N ILE A 335 7.47 -6.43 -10.64
CA ILE A 335 7.39 -7.73 -9.99
C ILE A 335 8.42 -7.81 -8.86
N PHE A 336 7.94 -7.91 -7.63
CA PHE A 336 8.75 -8.14 -6.43
C PHE A 336 8.99 -9.64 -6.21
N ILE A 337 10.26 -10.02 -6.09
CA ILE A 337 10.73 -11.41 -5.98
C ILE A 337 11.51 -11.58 -4.69
N HIS A 338 10.92 -12.25 -3.69
CA HIS A 338 11.54 -12.45 -2.38
C HIS A 338 12.71 -13.46 -2.42
N GLY A 339 13.57 -13.42 -1.39
CA GLY A 339 14.71 -14.34 -1.23
C GLY A 339 14.39 -15.65 -0.50
N LEU A 340 15.46 -16.36 -0.13
CA LEU A 340 15.43 -17.63 0.62
C LEU A 340 14.86 -17.45 2.04
N ILE A 341 14.04 -18.38 2.54
CA ILE A 341 13.37 -18.31 3.87
C ILE A 341 12.55 -17.02 4.08
N SER A 342 12.19 -16.35 2.98
CA SER A 342 11.48 -15.07 3.01
C SER A 342 10.05 -15.23 2.49
N SER A 343 9.30 -14.13 2.51
CA SER A 343 7.97 -14.04 1.92
C SER A 343 7.75 -12.63 1.35
N PRO A 344 6.66 -12.39 0.59
CA PRO A 344 6.32 -11.06 0.09
C PRO A 344 6.28 -9.95 1.15
N VAL A 345 6.13 -10.29 2.43
CA VAL A 345 6.11 -9.34 3.56
C VAL A 345 7.42 -8.55 3.70
N VAL A 346 8.55 -9.05 3.17
CA VAL A 346 9.84 -8.33 3.21
C VAL A 346 9.78 -6.96 2.51
N TRP A 347 8.84 -6.81 1.57
CA TRP A 347 8.65 -5.59 0.79
C TRP A 347 7.76 -4.55 1.47
N ARG A 348 7.16 -4.85 2.65
CA ARG A 348 6.08 -4.04 3.24
C ARG A 348 6.41 -2.55 3.35
N ASP A 349 7.59 -2.20 3.84
CA ASP A 349 7.96 -0.81 4.12
C ASP A 349 8.36 -0.10 2.83
N MET A 350 8.96 -0.82 1.87
CA MET A 350 9.29 -0.31 0.55
C MET A 350 8.02 -0.03 -0.25
N VAL A 351 7.11 -1.01 -0.35
CA VAL A 351 5.87 -0.84 -1.10
C VAL A 351 4.97 0.21 -0.45
N ASN A 352 4.92 0.27 0.88
CA ASN A 352 4.21 1.35 1.57
C ASN A 352 4.74 2.75 1.19
N ASP A 353 6.06 2.92 1.11
CA ASP A 353 6.70 4.18 0.69
C ASP A 353 6.56 4.46 -0.81
N LEU A 354 6.57 3.44 -1.67
CA LEU A 354 6.41 3.62 -3.10
C LEU A 354 4.95 3.92 -3.46
N TRP A 355 4.00 3.26 -2.81
CA TRP A 355 2.59 3.54 -2.96
C TRP A 355 2.19 4.89 -2.40
N SER A 356 2.92 5.49 -1.46
CA SER A 356 2.57 6.85 -1.03
C SER A 356 2.95 7.92 -2.05
N ASP A 357 3.72 7.54 -3.07
CA ASP A 357 4.13 8.43 -4.13
C ASP A 357 3.12 8.45 -5.29
N PRO A 358 2.40 9.56 -5.49
CA PRO A 358 1.35 9.66 -6.51
C PRO A 358 1.86 9.39 -7.93
N ARG A 359 3.08 9.85 -8.23
CA ARG A 359 3.69 9.69 -9.56
C ARG A 359 4.08 8.25 -9.85
N ILE A 360 4.46 7.50 -8.81
CA ILE A 360 4.70 6.05 -8.93
C ILE A 360 3.36 5.33 -9.15
N ARG A 361 2.36 5.56 -8.30
CA ARG A 361 1.05 4.89 -8.42
C ARG A 361 0.38 5.08 -9.77
N ALA A 362 0.52 6.28 -10.36
CA ALA A 362 -0.02 6.61 -11.67
C ALA A 362 0.65 5.86 -12.83
N ARG A 363 1.88 5.34 -12.64
CA ARG A 363 2.68 4.73 -13.71
C ARG A 363 2.97 3.26 -13.51
N TYR A 364 2.87 2.75 -12.29
CA TYR A 364 3.29 1.41 -11.94
C TYR A 364 2.19 0.62 -11.25
N GLN A 365 2.19 -0.68 -11.48
CA GLN A 365 1.38 -1.66 -10.76
C GLN A 365 2.29 -2.71 -10.12
N PHE A 366 2.11 -2.96 -8.83
CA PHE A 366 3.00 -3.84 -8.06
C PHE A 366 2.48 -5.27 -8.01
N TRP A 367 3.30 -6.22 -8.43
CA TRP A 367 2.99 -7.64 -8.41
C TRP A 367 3.99 -8.40 -7.54
N TYR A 368 3.59 -9.57 -7.05
CA TYR A 368 4.43 -10.41 -6.20
C TYR A 368 4.55 -11.79 -6.79
N PHE A 369 5.79 -12.27 -6.90
CA PHE A 369 6.04 -13.67 -7.18
C PHE A 369 6.23 -14.43 -5.87
N LEU A 370 5.34 -15.39 -5.60
CA LEU A 370 5.42 -16.31 -4.48
C LEU A 370 5.90 -17.67 -4.99
N TYR A 371 6.98 -18.18 -4.40
CA TYR A 371 7.53 -19.47 -4.75
C TYR A 371 8.11 -20.18 -3.51
N PRO A 372 8.17 -21.53 -3.51
CA PRO A 372 8.78 -22.27 -2.43
C PRO A 372 10.29 -22.01 -2.41
N THR A 373 10.76 -21.28 -1.41
CA THR A 373 12.15 -20.79 -1.36
C THR A 373 13.22 -21.90 -1.29
N GLY A 374 12.85 -23.14 -0.92
CA GLY A 374 13.75 -24.29 -0.99
C GLY A 374 14.04 -24.76 -2.42
N GLN A 375 13.25 -24.34 -3.39
CA GLN A 375 13.38 -24.75 -4.79
C GLN A 375 14.63 -24.12 -5.44
N PRO A 376 15.30 -24.85 -6.33
CA PRO A 376 16.39 -24.31 -7.14
C PRO A 376 15.94 -23.08 -7.94
N PHE A 377 16.72 -21.99 -7.89
CA PHE A 377 16.31 -20.70 -8.47
C PHE A 377 16.06 -20.78 -9.99
N ALA A 378 16.75 -21.66 -10.73
CA ALA A 378 16.53 -21.85 -12.16
C ALA A 378 15.10 -22.36 -12.46
N ILE A 379 14.56 -23.22 -11.60
CA ILE A 379 13.20 -23.73 -11.75
C ILE A 379 12.18 -22.66 -11.38
N SER A 380 12.45 -21.91 -10.30
CA SER A 380 11.61 -20.77 -9.92
C SER A 380 11.61 -19.67 -10.99
N ALA A 381 12.72 -19.47 -11.70
CA ALA A 381 12.80 -18.57 -12.86
C ALA A 381 11.95 -19.05 -14.04
N ALA A 382 12.04 -20.31 -14.43
CA ALA A 382 11.18 -20.87 -15.47
C ALA A 382 9.69 -20.79 -15.10
N ALA A 383 9.35 -21.00 -13.83
CA ALA A 383 7.98 -20.86 -13.35
C ALA A 383 7.49 -19.40 -13.35
N LEU A 384 8.33 -18.43 -12.98
CA LEU A 384 8.00 -17.01 -13.10
C LEU A 384 7.76 -16.62 -14.56
N ARG A 385 8.63 -17.06 -15.48
CA ARG A 385 8.42 -16.86 -16.93
C ARG A 385 7.06 -17.40 -17.37
N GLY A 386 6.78 -18.66 -17.05
CA GLY A 386 5.50 -19.27 -17.39
C GLY A 386 4.30 -18.54 -16.76
N ALA A 387 4.46 -17.98 -15.56
CA ALA A 387 3.42 -17.15 -14.93
C ALA A 387 3.23 -15.82 -15.67
N ILE A 388 4.30 -15.15 -16.11
CA ILE A 388 4.23 -13.92 -16.93
C ILE A 388 3.51 -14.20 -18.25
N GLU A 389 3.84 -15.29 -18.94
CA GLU A 389 3.17 -15.71 -20.18
C GLU A 389 1.68 -15.96 -19.96
N GLN A 390 1.32 -16.66 -18.88
CA GLN A 390 -0.08 -16.95 -18.54
C GLN A 390 -0.86 -15.70 -18.14
N VAL A 391 -0.22 -14.73 -17.47
CA VAL A 391 -0.83 -13.43 -17.17
C VAL A 391 -1.07 -12.68 -18.47
N ARG A 392 -0.06 -12.53 -19.33
CA ARG A 392 -0.19 -11.82 -20.60
C ARG A 392 -1.32 -12.41 -21.45
N ALA A 393 -1.38 -13.74 -21.56
CA ALA A 393 -2.44 -14.42 -22.31
C ALA A 393 -3.85 -14.17 -21.74
N ALA A 394 -3.98 -13.93 -20.44
CA ALA A 394 -5.27 -13.66 -19.80
C ALA A 394 -5.69 -12.19 -19.87
N VAL A 395 -4.75 -11.25 -19.72
CA VAL A 395 -5.07 -9.82 -19.52
C VAL A 395 -4.76 -8.95 -20.73
N ASP A 396 -3.87 -9.38 -21.63
CA ASP A 396 -3.52 -8.66 -22.87
C ASP A 396 -3.12 -9.66 -23.99
N PRO A 397 -4.05 -10.53 -24.43
CA PRO A 397 -3.77 -11.54 -25.46
C PRO A 397 -3.41 -10.93 -26.82
N GLY A 398 -3.89 -9.72 -27.11
CA GLY A 398 -3.58 -8.98 -28.32
C GLY A 398 -2.21 -8.29 -28.31
N ARG A 399 -1.48 -8.35 -27.19
CA ARG A 399 -0.19 -7.68 -26.97
C ARG A 399 -0.22 -6.18 -27.30
N THR A 400 -1.24 -5.50 -26.78
CA THR A 400 -1.48 -4.08 -27.02
C THR A 400 -0.95 -3.17 -25.90
N SER A 401 -0.71 -3.71 -24.71
CA SER A 401 -0.16 -2.94 -23.58
C SER A 401 1.33 -2.74 -23.77
N THR A 402 1.72 -1.52 -24.15
CA THR A 402 3.13 -1.09 -24.20
C THR A 402 3.76 -0.96 -22.82
N ALA A 403 2.95 -0.78 -21.78
CA ALA A 403 3.40 -0.71 -20.39
C ALA A 403 3.82 -2.10 -19.87
N PHE A 404 3.11 -3.16 -20.27
CA PHE A 404 3.49 -4.54 -19.96
C PHE A 404 4.88 -4.87 -20.53
N ASP A 405 5.19 -4.37 -21.72
CA ASP A 405 6.48 -4.58 -22.42
C ASP A 405 7.65 -3.76 -21.83
N GLN A 406 7.42 -3.06 -20.71
CA GLN A 406 8.41 -2.26 -19.98
C GLN A 406 8.62 -2.74 -18.55
N MET A 407 8.35 -4.02 -18.28
CA MET A 407 8.34 -4.63 -16.96
C MET A 407 9.66 -4.45 -16.19
N VAL A 408 9.53 -4.19 -14.89
CA VAL A 408 10.64 -4.07 -13.94
C VAL A 408 10.62 -5.25 -12.96
N LEU A 409 11.75 -5.93 -12.79
CA LEU A 409 11.90 -6.96 -11.75
C LEU A 409 12.71 -6.42 -10.57
N VAL A 410 12.20 -6.57 -9.35
CA VAL A 410 12.90 -6.20 -8.11
C VAL A 410 13.14 -7.45 -7.30
N GLY A 411 14.39 -7.92 -7.26
CA GLY A 411 14.76 -9.18 -6.62
C GLY A 411 15.62 -8.97 -5.39
N HIS A 412 15.25 -9.58 -4.27
CA HIS A 412 16.05 -9.60 -3.05
C HIS A 412 16.76 -10.94 -2.86
N SER A 413 18.05 -10.93 -2.54
CA SER A 413 18.83 -12.13 -2.25
C SER A 413 18.71 -13.14 -3.40
N MET A 414 18.35 -14.40 -3.13
CA MET A 414 18.11 -15.42 -4.17
C MET A 414 17.06 -14.99 -5.22
N GLY A 415 16.08 -14.15 -4.85
CA GLY A 415 15.10 -13.61 -5.78
C GLY A 415 15.71 -12.72 -6.87
N GLY A 416 16.88 -12.13 -6.61
CA GLY A 416 17.65 -11.42 -7.63
C GLY A 416 18.30 -12.32 -8.66
N LEU A 417 18.67 -13.57 -8.31
CA LEU A 417 19.15 -14.54 -9.29
C LEU A 417 18.02 -14.99 -10.22
N ILE A 418 16.80 -15.13 -9.69
CA ILE A 418 15.59 -15.37 -10.49
C ILE A 418 15.39 -14.20 -11.47
N ALA A 419 15.40 -12.95 -10.98
CA ALA A 419 15.27 -11.77 -11.83
C ALA A 419 16.35 -11.73 -12.93
N ARG A 420 17.61 -11.97 -12.56
CA ARG A 420 18.74 -11.99 -13.49
C ARG A 420 18.59 -13.09 -14.57
N ARG A 421 18.07 -14.27 -14.22
CA ARG A 421 17.83 -15.35 -15.20
C ARG A 421 16.83 -14.95 -16.28
N LEU A 422 15.84 -14.13 -15.94
CA LEU A 422 14.85 -13.60 -16.90
C LEU A 422 15.41 -12.46 -17.77
N ALA A 423 16.58 -11.91 -17.43
CA ALA A 423 17.19 -10.77 -18.11
C ALA A 423 18.41 -11.15 -18.98
N MET A 424 18.78 -12.42 -19.05
CA MET A 424 19.96 -12.90 -19.76
C MET A 424 19.61 -13.86 -20.89
N ASP A 425 20.50 -13.94 -21.88
CA ASP A 425 20.49 -14.96 -22.93
C ASP A 425 21.68 -15.91 -22.72
N PRO A 426 21.47 -17.08 -22.10
CA PRO A 426 22.58 -17.95 -21.69
C PRO A 426 23.25 -18.70 -22.85
N GLY A 427 22.54 -18.87 -23.98
CA GLY A 427 22.92 -19.87 -24.98
C GLY A 427 23.11 -21.22 -24.33
N ASP A 428 24.24 -21.88 -24.63
CA ASP A 428 24.57 -23.20 -24.07
C ASP A 428 25.35 -23.10 -22.75
N THR A 429 25.78 -21.90 -22.33
CA THR A 429 26.71 -21.67 -21.20
C THR A 429 26.27 -22.36 -19.91
N LEU A 430 24.97 -22.28 -19.58
CA LEU A 430 24.44 -22.88 -18.36
C LEU A 430 24.32 -24.41 -18.45
N TRP A 431 24.12 -24.94 -19.65
CA TRP A 431 24.08 -26.37 -19.93
C TRP A 431 25.49 -26.98 -19.91
N ASP A 432 26.46 -26.32 -20.53
CA ASP A 432 27.87 -26.74 -20.57
C ASP A 432 28.52 -26.77 -19.18
N ALA A 433 27.97 -25.99 -18.24
CA ALA A 433 28.36 -26.03 -16.84
C ALA A 433 28.03 -27.38 -16.15
N ILE A 434 27.10 -28.14 -16.70
CA ILE A 434 26.52 -29.34 -16.10
C ILE A 434 26.57 -30.58 -17.00
N SER A 435 26.90 -30.43 -18.29
CA SER A 435 27.05 -31.52 -19.26
C SER A 435 28.26 -31.29 -20.17
N ASP A 436 28.88 -32.38 -20.59
CA ASP A 436 29.95 -32.42 -21.60
C ASP A 436 29.41 -32.63 -23.03
N VAL A 437 28.10 -32.84 -23.17
CA VAL A 437 27.42 -33.09 -24.46
C VAL A 437 26.64 -31.84 -24.84
N PRO A 438 26.70 -31.37 -26.11
CA PRO A 438 25.85 -30.29 -26.57
C PRO A 438 24.38 -30.56 -26.27
N PHE A 439 23.61 -29.53 -25.88
CA PHE A 439 22.20 -29.69 -25.50
C PHE A 439 21.38 -30.42 -26.57
N GLU A 440 21.66 -30.13 -27.84
CA GLU A 440 20.94 -30.73 -28.95
C GLU A 440 21.23 -32.23 -29.12
N ASP A 441 22.42 -32.67 -28.75
CA ASP A 441 22.89 -34.06 -28.91
C ASP A 441 22.55 -34.95 -27.69
N ALA A 442 22.16 -34.35 -26.56
CA ALA A 442 21.86 -35.07 -25.33
C ALA A 442 20.62 -35.98 -25.48
N VAL A 443 20.75 -37.25 -25.11
CA VAL A 443 19.65 -38.23 -25.22
C VAL A 443 18.61 -37.95 -24.13
N MET A 444 17.42 -37.51 -24.51
CA MET A 444 16.35 -37.09 -23.60
C MET A 444 14.98 -37.40 -24.18
N SER A 445 13.98 -37.62 -23.33
CA SER A 445 12.58 -37.57 -23.78
C SER A 445 12.21 -36.15 -24.23
N ALA A 446 11.19 -36.00 -25.08
CA ALA A 446 10.73 -34.68 -25.52
C ALA A 446 10.33 -33.77 -24.34
N GLU A 447 9.73 -34.36 -23.30
CA GLU A 447 9.32 -33.67 -22.08
C GLU A 447 10.51 -33.23 -21.22
N ASP A 448 11.50 -34.12 -21.04
CA ASP A 448 12.73 -33.80 -20.29
C ASP A 448 13.56 -32.74 -21.03
N ARG A 449 13.63 -32.81 -22.36
CA ARG A 449 14.27 -31.79 -23.20
C ARG A 449 13.59 -30.44 -23.07
N GLN A 450 12.26 -30.37 -23.13
CA GLN A 450 11.52 -29.12 -22.93
C GLN A 450 11.78 -28.51 -21.55
N ARG A 451 11.81 -29.33 -20.49
CA ARG A 451 12.15 -28.86 -19.14
C ARG A 451 13.57 -28.30 -19.08
N ALA A 452 14.55 -29.04 -19.58
CA ALA A 452 15.94 -28.61 -19.57
C ALA A 452 16.16 -27.35 -20.42
N TYR A 453 15.48 -27.23 -21.56
CA TYR A 453 15.46 -26.01 -22.36
C TYR A 453 15.04 -24.80 -21.52
N ARG A 454 13.89 -24.89 -20.84
CA ARG A 454 13.37 -23.79 -19.99
C ARG A 454 14.32 -23.41 -18.86
N TYR A 455 15.06 -24.36 -18.30
CA TYR A 455 15.97 -24.10 -17.19
C TYR A 455 17.29 -23.50 -17.65
N PHE A 456 17.89 -24.08 -18.69
CA PHE A 456 19.29 -23.85 -19.03
C PHE A 456 19.49 -23.05 -20.32
N ILE A 457 18.61 -23.17 -21.31
CA ILE A 457 18.84 -22.64 -22.66
C ILE A 457 17.99 -21.41 -22.97
N GLU A 458 16.72 -21.42 -22.57
CA GLU A 458 15.72 -20.41 -22.96
C GLU A 458 16.21 -18.99 -22.66
N GLY A 459 16.11 -18.08 -23.64
CA GLY A 459 16.63 -16.71 -23.56
C GLY A 459 15.88 -15.83 -22.56
N ARG A 460 16.09 -14.53 -22.61
CA ARG A 460 15.44 -13.55 -21.71
C ARG A 460 13.92 -13.48 -21.89
N VAL A 461 13.23 -12.81 -20.97
CA VAL A 461 11.82 -12.40 -21.14
C VAL A 461 11.82 -11.04 -21.84
N PRO A 462 11.30 -10.92 -23.08
CA PRO A 462 11.37 -9.67 -23.84
C PRO A 462 10.70 -8.48 -23.16
N GLU A 463 9.66 -8.72 -22.38
CA GLU A 463 8.93 -7.69 -21.64
C GLU A 463 9.75 -7.08 -20.48
N VAL A 464 10.80 -7.77 -20.01
CA VAL A 464 11.65 -7.28 -18.92
C VAL A 464 12.71 -6.36 -19.48
N THR A 465 12.62 -5.08 -19.11
CA THR A 465 13.53 -4.02 -19.60
C THR A 465 14.40 -3.44 -18.50
N ARG A 466 14.12 -3.77 -17.22
CA ARG A 466 14.95 -3.36 -16.09
C ARG A 466 14.91 -4.37 -14.95
N ILE A 467 16.05 -4.56 -14.29
CA ILE A 467 16.14 -5.33 -13.04
C ILE A 467 16.82 -4.50 -11.92
N VAL A 468 16.29 -4.62 -10.71
CA VAL A 468 16.86 -4.05 -9.48
C VAL A 468 17.25 -5.19 -8.54
N LEU A 469 18.55 -5.35 -8.33
CA LEU A 469 19.16 -6.42 -7.56
C LEU A 469 19.48 -5.92 -6.16
N ILE A 470 18.80 -6.45 -5.14
CA ILE A 470 18.98 -6.03 -3.75
C ILE A 470 19.64 -7.15 -2.95
N ALA A 471 20.86 -6.93 -2.49
CA ALA A 471 21.62 -7.87 -1.65
C ALA A 471 21.76 -9.27 -2.29
N VAL A 472 22.05 -9.32 -3.59
CA VAL A 472 21.99 -10.56 -4.40
C VAL A 472 23.33 -11.29 -4.35
N PRO A 473 23.38 -12.61 -4.06
CA PRO A 473 24.62 -13.39 -4.07
C PRO A 473 25.02 -13.80 -5.50
N GLY A 474 25.33 -12.83 -6.36
CA GLY A 474 25.62 -13.03 -7.78
C GLY A 474 26.78 -13.98 -8.07
N ARG A 475 27.77 -14.06 -7.16
CA ARG A 475 28.91 -15.00 -7.21
C ARG A 475 28.90 -16.00 -6.05
N GLY A 476 27.75 -16.14 -5.40
CA GLY A 476 27.54 -17.00 -4.24
C GLY A 476 27.86 -16.33 -2.91
N ALA A 477 27.41 -16.95 -1.83
CA ALA A 477 27.62 -16.47 -0.48
C ALA A 477 27.98 -17.65 0.41
N SER A 478 28.86 -17.44 1.40
CA SER A 478 29.16 -18.44 2.44
C SER A 478 28.00 -18.56 3.42
N MET A 479 26.80 -18.90 2.92
CA MET A 479 25.62 -19.14 3.75
C MET A 479 25.75 -20.42 4.59
N ALA A 480 26.70 -21.31 4.24
CA ALA A 480 26.92 -22.60 4.86
C ALA A 480 27.38 -22.53 6.34
N ASP A 481 28.04 -21.43 6.74
CA ASP A 481 28.60 -21.28 8.10
C ASP A 481 27.67 -20.49 9.05
N GLY A 482 26.59 -19.89 8.54
CA GLY A 482 25.63 -19.07 9.30
C GLY A 482 24.32 -19.78 9.68
N LEU A 483 23.48 -19.11 10.48
CA LEU A 483 22.17 -19.63 10.94
C LEU A 483 21.22 -19.98 9.77
N ALA A 484 21.28 -19.28 8.64
CA ALA A 484 20.42 -19.56 7.47
C ALA A 484 20.75 -20.90 6.79
N GLY A 485 22.04 -21.24 6.61
CA GLY A 485 22.47 -22.50 5.97
C GLY A 485 22.25 -23.75 6.83
N ARG A 486 22.41 -23.64 8.16
CA ARG A 486 22.16 -24.75 9.09
C ARG A 486 20.67 -25.13 9.21
N PHE A 487 19.76 -24.18 9.03
CA PHE A 487 18.32 -24.43 9.06
C PHE A 487 17.73 -24.83 7.70
N GLY A 488 18.29 -24.32 6.60
CA GLY A 488 17.75 -24.60 5.27
C GLY A 488 18.17 -25.96 4.67
N SER A 489 19.41 -26.43 4.90
CA SER A 489 19.93 -27.68 4.29
C SER A 489 19.25 -28.98 4.76
N ARG A 490 18.60 -28.99 5.94
CA ARG A 490 17.95 -30.19 6.51
C ARG A 490 16.48 -30.38 6.12
N LEU A 491 15.87 -29.43 5.40
CA LEU A 491 14.40 -29.35 5.28
C LEU A 491 13.87 -29.22 3.84
N VAL A 492 14.73 -29.17 2.82
CA VAL A 492 14.31 -29.06 1.40
C VAL A 492 14.09 -30.45 0.79
N ARG A 493 12.85 -30.76 0.40
CA ARG A 493 12.53 -31.90 -0.47
C ARG A 493 12.25 -31.38 -1.88
N LEU A 494 13.03 -31.83 -2.86
CA LEU A 494 12.75 -31.56 -4.27
C LEU A 494 11.49 -32.33 -4.70
N PRO A 495 10.68 -31.79 -5.63
CA PRO A 495 9.58 -32.54 -6.22
C PRO A 495 10.10 -33.84 -6.84
N GLN A 496 9.39 -34.95 -6.62
CA GLN A 496 9.82 -36.28 -7.06
C GLN A 496 10.03 -36.34 -8.58
N GLU A 497 9.13 -35.73 -9.36
CA GLU A 497 9.22 -35.66 -10.82
C GLU A 497 10.54 -35.04 -11.32
N LEU A 498 11.08 -34.06 -10.60
CA LEU A 498 12.36 -33.44 -10.95
C LEU A 498 13.52 -34.41 -10.72
N VAL A 499 13.48 -35.16 -9.63
CA VAL A 499 14.49 -36.18 -9.30
C VAL A 499 14.44 -37.33 -10.32
N GLU A 500 13.24 -37.71 -10.75
CA GLU A 500 13.06 -38.74 -11.77
C GLU A 500 13.52 -38.27 -13.16
N ALA A 501 13.19 -37.04 -13.56
CA ALA A 501 13.70 -36.45 -14.80
C ALA A 501 15.22 -36.40 -14.80
N ALA A 502 15.81 -35.98 -13.68
CA ALA A 502 17.24 -35.98 -13.45
C ALA A 502 17.89 -37.35 -13.62
N GLY A 503 17.29 -38.38 -12.99
CA GLY A 503 17.72 -39.76 -13.11
C GLY A 503 17.66 -40.27 -14.56
N ARG A 504 16.56 -40.02 -15.27
CA ARG A 504 16.41 -40.44 -16.68
C ARG A 504 17.46 -39.82 -17.60
N ILE A 505 17.75 -38.52 -17.43
CA ILE A 505 18.76 -37.82 -18.24
C ILE A 505 20.15 -38.40 -17.93
N PHE A 506 20.46 -38.63 -16.65
CA PHE A 506 21.72 -39.25 -16.26
C PHE A 506 21.89 -40.66 -16.85
N GLU A 507 20.89 -41.51 -16.68
CA GLU A 507 20.91 -42.89 -17.18
C GLU A 507 21.04 -42.96 -18.70
N SER A 508 20.47 -41.99 -19.41
CA SER A 508 20.53 -41.90 -20.87
C SER A 508 21.85 -41.32 -21.40
N ASN A 509 22.63 -40.64 -20.55
CA ASN A 509 23.89 -39.98 -20.91
C ASN A 509 25.00 -40.30 -19.88
N PRO A 510 25.33 -41.59 -19.67
CA PRO A 510 26.33 -41.97 -18.68
C PRO A 510 27.70 -41.37 -19.02
N ASP A 511 28.42 -40.94 -17.98
CA ASP A 511 29.76 -40.31 -18.05
C ASP A 511 29.85 -39.02 -18.88
N GLN A 512 28.71 -38.52 -19.37
CA GLN A 512 28.58 -37.35 -20.24
C GLN A 512 27.90 -36.16 -19.56
N VAL A 513 27.25 -36.41 -18.42
CA VAL A 513 26.69 -35.37 -17.55
C VAL A 513 27.48 -35.30 -16.25
N ARG A 514 27.69 -34.08 -15.75
CA ARG A 514 28.53 -33.81 -14.56
C ARG A 514 27.72 -33.79 -13.26
N PHE A 515 26.57 -34.47 -13.26
CA PHE A 515 25.69 -34.61 -12.10
C PHE A 515 25.39 -36.08 -11.82
N SER A 516 24.93 -36.39 -10.62
CA SER A 516 24.65 -37.77 -10.20
C SER A 516 23.13 -38.01 -10.04
N PRO A 517 22.63 -39.23 -10.34
CA PRO A 517 21.22 -39.58 -10.18
C PRO A 517 20.84 -39.75 -8.69
N THR A 518 21.83 -40.01 -7.82
CA THR A 518 21.67 -40.15 -6.36
C THR A 518 22.40 -39.08 -5.56
N GLY A 519 23.25 -38.28 -6.22
CA GLY A 519 23.90 -37.11 -5.66
C GLY A 519 23.08 -35.83 -5.86
N PRO A 520 23.53 -34.71 -5.31
CA PRO A 520 22.92 -33.43 -5.60
C PRO A 520 22.96 -33.19 -7.12
N TRP A 521 21.78 -32.99 -7.74
CA TRP A 521 21.65 -32.31 -9.04
C TRP A 521 22.60 -31.09 -9.06
N PRO A 522 23.17 -30.63 -10.19
CA PRO A 522 24.09 -29.49 -10.16
C PRO A 522 23.39 -28.19 -9.72
N VAL A 523 22.05 -28.23 -9.68
CA VAL A 523 21.16 -27.21 -9.12
C VAL A 523 20.53 -27.68 -7.78
N ALA A 524 21.14 -28.59 -7.04
CA ALA A 524 20.55 -29.18 -5.83
C ALA A 524 20.30 -28.11 -4.78
N THR A 525 19.04 -28.07 -4.33
CA THR A 525 18.45 -27.12 -3.39
C THR A 525 18.70 -25.63 -3.69
N GLY A 526 17.77 -24.76 -3.30
CA GLY A 526 17.99 -23.31 -3.38
C GLY A 526 19.21 -22.82 -2.57
N ILE A 527 19.88 -23.68 -1.79
CA ILE A 527 20.99 -23.33 -0.90
C ILE A 527 22.33 -23.78 -1.46
N ASP A 528 22.46 -25.03 -1.91
CA ASP A 528 23.75 -25.52 -2.43
C ASP A 528 24.10 -24.84 -3.76
N SER A 529 23.08 -24.49 -4.54
CA SER A 529 23.23 -23.66 -5.74
C SER A 529 23.74 -22.23 -5.46
N LEU A 530 23.68 -21.74 -4.22
CA LEU A 530 24.20 -20.41 -3.81
C LEU A 530 25.63 -20.48 -3.27
N SER A 531 26.22 -21.67 -3.21
CA SER A 531 27.60 -21.85 -2.79
C SER A 531 28.58 -21.22 -3.79
N PRO A 532 29.60 -20.45 -3.33
CA PRO A 532 30.67 -19.96 -4.20
C PRO A 532 31.47 -21.06 -4.90
N ARG A 533 31.31 -22.33 -4.46
CA ARG A 533 31.95 -23.50 -5.07
C ARG A 533 31.13 -24.14 -6.20
N SER A 534 29.88 -23.73 -6.39
CA SER A 534 29.01 -24.26 -7.44
C SER A 534 29.54 -23.90 -8.84
N SER A 535 29.77 -24.91 -9.69
CA SER A 535 30.13 -24.69 -11.11
C SER A 535 29.01 -23.99 -11.86
N PHE A 536 27.76 -24.37 -11.57
CA PHE A 536 26.57 -23.77 -12.15
C PHE A 536 26.47 -22.27 -11.82
N LEU A 537 26.68 -21.88 -10.56
CA LEU A 537 26.59 -20.47 -10.18
C LEU A 537 27.71 -19.62 -10.79
N LYS A 538 28.92 -20.19 -10.94
CA LYS A 538 30.02 -19.50 -11.63
C LYS A 538 29.67 -19.26 -13.09
N ALA A 539 29.24 -20.29 -13.81
CA ALA A 539 28.79 -20.14 -15.19
C ALA A 539 27.63 -19.14 -15.30
N PHE A 540 26.66 -19.19 -14.38
CA PHE A 540 25.57 -18.22 -14.30
C PHE A 540 26.05 -16.79 -14.05
N ALA A 541 27.07 -16.61 -13.23
CA ALA A 541 27.66 -15.30 -12.96
C ALA A 541 28.41 -14.74 -14.17
N ASP A 542 28.92 -15.60 -15.04
CA ASP A 542 29.66 -15.23 -16.25
C ASP A 542 28.74 -14.94 -17.45
N VAL A 543 27.48 -15.39 -17.43
CA VAL A 543 26.50 -15.01 -18.47
C VAL A 543 26.17 -13.51 -18.33
N PRO A 544 26.41 -12.70 -19.38
CA PRO A 544 26.07 -11.28 -19.37
C PRO A 544 24.56 -11.09 -19.38
N ILE A 545 24.10 -10.03 -18.73
CA ILE A 545 22.72 -9.56 -18.87
C ILE A 545 22.57 -8.98 -20.29
N ALA A 546 21.40 -9.14 -20.90
CA ALA A 546 21.14 -8.62 -22.23
C ALA A 546 21.33 -7.09 -22.24
N PRO A 547 22.01 -6.52 -23.24
CA PRO A 547 22.42 -5.11 -23.24
C PRO A 547 21.23 -4.15 -23.28
N GLU A 548 20.04 -4.60 -23.70
CA GLU A 548 18.80 -3.81 -23.68
C GLU A 548 18.14 -3.75 -22.29
N VAL A 549 18.59 -4.56 -21.32
CA VAL A 549 18.04 -4.60 -19.98
C VAL A 549 18.89 -3.77 -19.03
N ALA A 550 18.31 -2.70 -18.50
CA ALA A 550 18.98 -1.87 -17.51
C ALA A 550 19.13 -2.59 -16.16
N VAL A 551 20.27 -2.42 -15.51
CA VAL A 551 20.60 -3.11 -14.25
C VAL A 551 20.93 -2.10 -13.17
N ASN A 552 20.34 -2.27 -11.98
CA ASN A 552 20.70 -1.50 -10.79
C ASN A 552 20.98 -2.45 -9.62
N SER A 553 21.94 -2.10 -8.77
CA SER A 553 22.31 -2.89 -7.58
C SER A 553 22.19 -2.07 -6.29
N ILE A 554 21.65 -2.68 -5.24
CA ILE A 554 21.55 -2.11 -3.90
C ILE A 554 22.16 -3.11 -2.92
N ILE A 555 23.23 -2.69 -2.24
CA ILE A 555 24.08 -3.56 -1.43
C ILE A 555 24.04 -3.09 0.02
N GLY A 556 23.79 -4.01 0.96
CA GLY A 556 23.92 -3.76 2.38
C GLY A 556 25.36 -3.93 2.86
N ARG A 557 25.76 -3.15 3.86
CA ARG A 557 27.04 -3.36 4.56
C ARG A 557 26.86 -3.19 6.06
N GLN A 558 27.25 -4.19 6.85
CA GLN A 558 27.12 -4.15 8.30
C GLN A 558 27.99 -3.05 8.94
N ARG A 559 27.59 -2.67 10.15
CA ARG A 559 28.29 -1.64 10.92
C ARG A 559 29.69 -2.11 11.28
N GLY A 560 30.68 -1.26 11.00
CA GLY A 560 32.09 -1.54 11.34
C GLY A 560 32.84 -2.34 10.28
N GLU A 561 32.18 -2.76 9.21
CA GLU A 561 32.85 -3.43 8.09
C GLU A 561 33.38 -2.41 7.07
N GLY A 562 34.58 -2.69 6.52
CA GLY A 562 35.26 -1.85 5.54
C GLY A 562 34.68 -1.98 4.12
N PRO A 563 35.31 -1.36 3.10
CA PRO A 563 34.82 -1.36 1.71
C PRO A 563 34.50 -2.72 1.09
N GLY A 564 35.14 -3.82 1.52
CA GLY A 564 34.84 -5.21 1.13
C GLY A 564 34.06 -6.01 2.18
N GLY A 565 33.19 -5.32 2.93
CA GLY A 565 32.30 -5.94 3.92
C GLY A 565 31.17 -6.76 3.30
N SER A 566 30.18 -7.10 4.11
CA SER A 566 29.02 -7.92 3.83
C SER A 566 27.80 -7.34 4.52
N ASP A 567 26.61 -7.80 4.15
CA ASP A 567 25.38 -7.53 4.92
C ASP A 567 25.14 -8.57 6.05
N GLY A 568 26.15 -9.40 6.34
CA GLY A 568 26.10 -10.54 7.25
C GLY A 568 25.74 -11.87 6.60
N VAL A 569 25.32 -11.86 5.34
CA VAL A 569 25.01 -13.06 4.55
C VAL A 569 25.76 -13.04 3.22
N VAL A 570 25.66 -11.92 2.50
CA VAL A 570 26.22 -11.75 1.16
C VAL A 570 27.40 -10.78 1.22
N PRO A 571 28.61 -11.21 0.82
CA PRO A 571 29.76 -10.32 0.67
C PRO A 571 29.55 -9.28 -0.43
N PHE A 572 30.12 -8.09 -0.27
CA PHE A 572 30.09 -7.01 -1.25
C PHE A 572 30.54 -7.50 -2.63
N GLU A 573 31.63 -8.27 -2.74
CA GLU A 573 32.18 -8.75 -4.01
C GLU A 573 31.23 -9.70 -4.77
N SER A 574 30.29 -10.31 -4.06
CA SER A 574 29.27 -11.17 -4.64
C SER A 574 28.04 -10.40 -5.11
N ALA A 575 27.69 -9.32 -4.41
CA ALA A 575 26.58 -8.43 -4.77
C ALA A 575 26.98 -7.33 -5.77
N HIS A 576 28.28 -7.06 -5.88
CA HIS A 576 28.84 -6.05 -6.77
C HIS A 576 28.60 -6.43 -8.23
N MET A 577 28.04 -5.49 -8.98
CA MET A 577 27.74 -5.62 -10.40
C MET A 577 28.43 -4.49 -11.17
N PRO A 578 29.61 -4.74 -11.77
CA PRO A 578 30.38 -3.71 -12.47
C PRO A 578 29.61 -3.01 -13.59
N ASP A 579 28.74 -3.76 -14.27
CA ASP A 579 27.97 -3.28 -15.43
C ASP A 579 26.60 -2.69 -15.05
N ALA A 580 26.34 -2.45 -13.76
CA ALA A 580 25.11 -1.82 -13.32
C ALA A 580 25.11 -0.31 -13.65
N GLU A 581 23.97 0.21 -14.13
CA GLU A 581 23.76 1.64 -14.35
C GLU A 581 23.87 2.45 -13.04
N SER A 582 23.49 1.84 -11.92
CA SER A 582 23.74 2.39 -10.59
C SER A 582 23.98 1.29 -9.56
N GLU A 583 24.86 1.57 -8.61
CA GLU A 583 25.11 0.74 -7.45
C GLU A 583 25.08 1.59 -6.17
N LEU A 584 24.16 1.28 -5.26
CA LEU A 584 24.04 1.95 -3.97
C LEU A 584 24.50 1.03 -2.85
N VAL A 585 25.50 1.47 -2.07
CA VAL A 585 25.89 0.79 -0.83
C VAL A 585 25.27 1.48 0.38
N ILE A 586 24.45 0.75 1.13
CA ILE A 586 23.78 1.24 2.34
C ILE A 586 24.61 0.85 3.56
N PRO A 587 25.25 1.82 4.24
CA PRO A 587 26.04 1.54 5.43
C PRO A 587 25.14 1.18 6.62
N ASN A 588 25.65 0.32 7.50
CA ASN A 588 24.94 -0.18 8.67
C ASN A 588 23.64 -0.93 8.33
N ALA A 589 23.60 -1.60 7.18
CA ALA A 589 22.48 -2.44 6.76
C ALA A 589 22.84 -3.93 6.90
N ASP A 590 21.93 -4.69 7.52
CA ASP A 590 21.97 -6.14 7.48
C ASP A 590 21.27 -6.68 6.21
N HIS A 591 21.20 -8.00 6.07
CA HIS A 591 20.58 -8.65 4.91
C HIS A 591 19.08 -8.34 4.72
N SER A 592 18.43 -7.64 5.66
CA SER A 592 17.07 -7.12 5.54
C SER A 592 17.00 -5.80 4.76
N VAL A 593 17.93 -5.58 3.82
CA VAL A 593 18.08 -4.37 2.99
C VAL A 593 16.74 -3.79 2.47
N PRO A 594 15.75 -4.58 2.01
CA PRO A 594 14.46 -4.03 1.56
C PRO A 594 13.69 -3.22 2.61
N LEU A 595 13.94 -3.43 3.91
CA LEU A 595 13.30 -2.69 5.00
C LEU A 595 13.95 -1.32 5.27
N PHE A 596 15.12 -1.05 4.69
CA PHE A 596 15.85 0.21 4.92
C PHE A 596 15.27 1.35 4.07
N PRO A 597 15.06 2.56 4.63
CA PRO A 597 14.52 3.71 3.88
C PRO A 597 15.35 4.09 2.64
N ALA A 598 16.67 3.90 2.71
CA ALA A 598 17.58 4.19 1.62
C ALA A 598 17.33 3.27 0.41
N ALA A 599 16.99 1.99 0.64
CA ALA A 599 16.65 1.06 -0.43
C ALA A 599 15.35 1.49 -1.12
N ALA A 600 14.31 1.83 -0.36
CA ALA A 600 13.05 2.32 -0.92
C ALA A 600 13.22 3.63 -1.71
N THR A 601 14.07 4.52 -1.21
CA THR A 601 14.40 5.79 -1.89
C THR A 601 15.13 5.55 -3.21
N GLU A 602 16.06 4.61 -3.26
CA GLU A 602 16.78 4.28 -4.49
C GLU A 602 15.89 3.56 -5.49
N VAL A 603 15.05 2.62 -5.06
CA VAL A 603 14.05 2.00 -5.93
C VAL A 603 13.11 3.06 -6.51
N ARG A 604 12.64 4.03 -5.70
CA ARG A 604 11.83 5.16 -6.21
C ARG A 604 12.57 5.95 -7.28
N ARG A 605 13.84 6.28 -7.06
CA ARG A 605 14.68 7.00 -8.04
C ARG A 605 14.82 6.21 -9.35
N ILE A 606 15.04 4.89 -9.25
CA ILE A 606 15.15 3.99 -10.39
C ILE A 606 13.84 3.92 -11.17
N LEU A 607 12.70 3.79 -10.49
CA LEU A 607 11.39 3.82 -11.14
C LEU A 607 11.12 5.18 -11.80
N TYR A 608 11.50 6.29 -11.20
CA TYR A 608 11.39 7.59 -11.88
C TYR A 608 12.21 7.68 -13.15
N LEU A 609 13.45 7.20 -13.11
CA LEU A 609 14.30 7.14 -14.28
C LEU A 609 13.65 6.28 -15.38
N HIS A 610 13.13 5.10 -15.01
CA HIS A 610 12.52 4.16 -15.94
C HIS A 610 11.29 4.72 -16.64
N ALA A 611 10.38 5.37 -15.92
CA ALA A 611 9.19 5.99 -16.50
C ALA A 611 9.43 7.40 -17.10
N GLY A 612 10.68 7.89 -17.11
CA GLY A 612 10.99 9.25 -17.56
C GLY A 612 10.33 10.35 -16.73
N ILE A 613 10.06 10.09 -15.45
CA ILE A 613 9.47 11.05 -14.51
C ILE A 613 10.56 12.04 -14.12
N GLY A 614 10.43 13.30 -14.57
CA GLY A 614 11.40 14.35 -14.27
C GLY A 614 11.54 14.67 -12.77
N PRO A 615 12.69 15.24 -12.34
CA PRO A 615 12.83 15.77 -11.00
C PRO A 615 11.76 16.84 -10.74
N HIS A 616 11.34 16.98 -9.48
CA HIS A 616 10.29 17.93 -9.10
C HIS A 616 10.60 19.34 -9.64
N ALA A 617 9.74 19.89 -10.48
CA ALA A 617 9.53 21.33 -10.41
C ALA A 617 8.88 21.59 -9.03
N PRO A 618 9.41 22.48 -8.18
CA PRO A 618 8.72 22.84 -6.95
C PRO A 618 7.30 23.26 -7.32
N ALA A 619 6.31 22.79 -6.57
CA ALA A 619 4.94 23.28 -6.72
C ALA A 619 4.99 24.82 -6.64
N PRO A 620 4.30 25.54 -7.54
CA PRO A 620 4.20 26.98 -7.40
C PRO A 620 3.63 27.30 -6.00
N PRO A 621 4.18 28.32 -5.32
CA PRO A 621 3.91 28.63 -3.92
C PRO A 621 2.43 28.88 -3.63
#